data_AF-A0A354AWJ0-F1
#
_entry.id   AF-A0A354AWJ0-F1
#
_cell.length_a   1.000
_cell.length_b   1.000
_cell.length_c   1.000
_cell.angle_alpha   90.00
_cell.angle_beta   90.00
_cell.angle_gamma   90.00
#
_symmetry.space_group_name_H-M   'P 1'
#
loop_
_entity.id
_entity.type
_entity.pdbx_description
1 polymer ?
#
loop_
_entity_poly.entity_id
_entity_poly.type
_entity_poly.pdbx_seq_one_letter_code
_entity_poly.pdbx_strand_id
1 'polypeptide(L)'
;MSRSGRRAANPIASLSERQWRQLDQWQRQLDLADGWCGSLPVVLWDRAWLRLEAVAVERLGQRLPPDGSADAPELVRFRELQQQGDDAWQAQLICWQEFGPEACQQALQRYWQRQQQGNQGWTLLAYLQFLQHYRQMLSGAALRFLPLVVLAREGGTEPHQLLWLAARGQPMRHTCP
;
A
#
# COMPACT_ATOMS: atom_id res chain seq x y z
N MET A 1 23.31 11.50 17.18
CA MET A 1 23.10 12.52 16.13
C MET A 1 21.69 12.37 15.59
N SER A 2 20.76 13.14 16.18
CA SER A 2 19.33 13.07 15.90
C SER A 2 19.02 13.64 14.51
N ARG A 3 18.55 12.81 13.58
CA ARG A 3 18.01 13.28 12.31
C ARG A 3 16.61 13.86 12.56
N SER A 4 16.58 15.18 12.61
CA SER A 4 15.39 16.02 12.51
C SER A 4 14.43 15.47 11.45
N GLY A 5 13.29 14.93 11.88
CA GLY A 5 12.20 14.53 11.01
C GLY A 5 11.70 15.74 10.23
N ARG A 6 11.96 15.78 8.92
CA ARG A 6 11.24 16.69 8.03
C ARG A 6 9.77 16.37 8.16
N ARG A 7 8.97 17.29 8.72
CA ARG A 7 7.52 17.33 8.51
C ARG A 7 7.30 17.26 7.00
N ALA A 8 6.83 16.13 6.49
CA ALA A 8 6.34 16.06 5.12
C ALA A 8 5.25 17.14 4.99
N ALA A 9 5.41 18.04 4.03
CA ALA A 9 4.40 19.06 3.74
C ALA A 9 3.06 18.35 3.51
N ASN A 10 1.99 18.85 4.12
CA ASN A 10 0.66 18.26 4.00
C ASN A 10 0.25 18.26 2.52
N PRO A 11 0.27 17.12 1.81
CA PRO A 11 0.22 17.14 0.35
C PRO A 11 -1.13 17.67 -0.14
N ILE A 12 -2.22 17.43 0.60
CA ILE A 12 -3.56 17.93 0.27
C ILE A 12 -3.69 19.47 0.24
N ALA A 13 -2.69 20.22 0.75
CA ALA A 13 -2.69 21.68 0.69
C ALA A 13 -2.61 22.23 -0.74
N SER A 14 -2.12 21.46 -1.71
CA SER A 14 -2.04 21.86 -3.11
C SER A 14 -3.25 21.46 -3.96
N LEU A 15 -4.32 20.94 -3.34
CA LEU A 15 -5.54 20.57 -4.08
C LEU A 15 -6.35 21.80 -4.45
N SER A 16 -6.72 21.90 -5.72
CA SER A 16 -7.64 22.90 -6.25
C SER A 16 -9.08 22.69 -5.76
N GLU A 17 -9.91 23.74 -5.82
CA GLU A 17 -11.34 23.61 -5.49
C GLU A 17 -12.05 22.54 -6.31
N ARG A 18 -11.68 22.38 -7.59
CA ARG A 18 -12.25 21.34 -8.45
C ARG A 18 -11.95 19.95 -7.91
N GLN A 19 -10.71 19.71 -7.47
CA GLN A 19 -10.30 18.45 -6.89
C GLN A 19 -11.01 18.18 -5.56
N TRP A 20 -11.19 19.21 -4.72
CA TRP A 20 -11.99 19.10 -3.51
C TRP A 20 -13.45 18.70 -3.80
N ARG A 21 -14.07 19.30 -4.82
CA ARG A 21 -15.43 18.90 -5.24
C ARG A 21 -15.50 17.44 -5.71
N GLN A 22 -14.45 16.93 -6.35
CA GLN A 22 -14.37 15.50 -6.74
C GLN A 22 -14.25 14.60 -5.50
N LEU A 23 -13.39 14.95 -4.55
CA LEU A 23 -13.25 14.22 -3.29
C LEU A 23 -14.58 14.19 -2.51
N ASP A 24 -15.29 15.32 -2.44
CA ASP A 24 -16.61 15.38 -1.79
C ASP A 24 -17.64 14.48 -2.47
N GLN A 25 -17.59 14.33 -3.80
CA GLN A 25 -18.49 13.41 -4.52
C GLN A 25 -18.21 11.95 -4.14
N TRP A 26 -16.95 11.54 -4.10
CA TRP A 26 -16.58 10.17 -3.68
C TRP A 26 -16.80 9.93 -2.20
N GLN A 27 -16.63 10.95 -1.34
CA GLN A 27 -16.99 10.87 0.07
C GLN A 27 -18.48 10.60 0.24
N ARG A 28 -19.36 11.31 -0.49
CA ARG A 28 -20.81 11.04 -0.43
C ARG A 28 -21.17 9.62 -0.90
N GLN A 29 -20.49 9.12 -1.94
CA GLN A 29 -20.67 7.73 -2.38
C GLN A 29 -20.25 6.76 -1.28
N LEU A 30 -19.13 7.03 -0.61
CA LEU A 30 -18.68 6.25 0.52
C LEU A 30 -19.67 6.34 1.69
N ASP A 31 -20.23 7.50 2.00
CA ASP A 31 -21.21 7.70 3.08
C ASP A 31 -22.51 6.91 2.85
N LEU A 32 -22.93 6.77 1.60
CA LEU A 32 -24.16 6.06 1.21
C LEU A 32 -24.02 4.53 1.16
N ALA A 33 -22.82 3.97 1.25
CA ALA A 33 -22.66 2.51 1.18
C ALA A 33 -23.27 1.82 2.42
N ASP A 34 -23.84 0.62 2.29
CA ASP A 34 -24.39 -0.08 3.46
C ASP A 34 -23.32 -0.79 4.29
N GLY A 35 -22.10 -0.93 3.76
CA GLY A 35 -20.99 -1.59 4.43
C GLY A 35 -19.81 -1.86 3.49
N TRP A 36 -18.99 -2.84 3.87
CA TRP A 36 -17.85 -3.26 3.06
C TRP A 36 -18.29 -3.93 1.76
N CYS A 37 -17.89 -3.39 0.62
CA CYS A 37 -18.07 -4.01 -0.70
C CYS A 37 -16.93 -3.64 -1.66
N GLY A 38 -16.78 -4.41 -2.74
CA GLY A 38 -15.68 -4.24 -3.70
C GLY A 38 -15.73 -2.94 -4.51
N SER A 39 -16.90 -2.31 -4.63
CA SER A 39 -17.12 -1.07 -5.38
C SER A 39 -16.73 0.19 -4.61
N LEU A 40 -16.34 0.08 -3.34
CA LEU A 40 -15.97 1.22 -2.51
C LEU A 40 -14.79 2.00 -3.12
N PRO A 41 -14.84 3.34 -3.08
CA PRO A 41 -13.83 4.16 -3.73
C PRO A 41 -12.50 4.14 -2.97
N VAL A 42 -11.41 4.12 -3.71
CA VAL A 42 -10.06 4.46 -3.30
C VAL A 42 -9.54 5.52 -4.26
N VAL A 43 -9.17 6.68 -3.73
CA VAL A 43 -8.69 7.78 -4.57
C VAL A 43 -7.19 7.66 -4.74
N LEU A 44 -6.73 7.64 -5.99
CA LEU A 44 -5.33 7.76 -6.36
C LEU A 44 -5.05 9.19 -6.77
N TRP A 45 -3.99 9.77 -6.20
CA TRP A 45 -3.53 11.10 -6.58
C TRP A 45 -2.16 11.06 -7.21
N ASP A 46 -2.13 11.32 -8.51
CA ASP A 46 -0.91 11.57 -9.25
C ASP A 46 -0.48 13.04 -9.09
N ARG A 47 0.62 13.26 -8.37
CA ARG A 47 1.19 14.60 -8.16
C ARG A 47 1.91 15.15 -9.39
N ALA A 48 2.43 14.30 -10.27
CA ALA A 48 3.13 14.74 -11.47
C ALA A 48 2.14 15.32 -12.49
N TRP A 49 0.95 14.73 -12.56
CA TRP A 49 -0.12 15.14 -13.47
C TRP A 49 -1.26 15.92 -12.79
N LEU A 50 -1.15 16.16 -11.48
CA LEU A 50 -2.18 16.80 -10.64
C LEU A 50 -3.58 16.19 -10.85
N ARG A 51 -3.64 14.87 -10.99
CA ARG A 51 -4.85 14.14 -11.36
C ARG A 51 -5.34 13.27 -10.21
N LEU A 52 -6.63 13.42 -9.89
CA LEU A 52 -7.35 12.51 -9.01
C LEU A 52 -8.11 11.48 -9.84
N GLU A 53 -8.08 10.23 -9.40
CA GLU A 53 -8.80 9.11 -9.99
C GLU A 53 -9.37 8.26 -8.87
N ALA A 54 -10.67 7.98 -8.87
CA ALA A 54 -11.24 6.98 -7.97
C ALA A 54 -11.27 5.62 -8.65
N VAL A 55 -10.82 4.61 -7.91
CA VAL A 55 -10.79 3.22 -8.32
C VAL A 55 -11.58 2.41 -7.29
N ALA A 56 -12.37 1.44 -7.75
CA ALA A 56 -13.02 0.49 -6.86
C ALA A 56 -11.96 -0.32 -6.11
N VAL A 57 -12.16 -0.57 -4.81
CA VAL A 57 -11.18 -1.28 -3.98
C VAL A 57 -10.82 -2.67 -4.55
N GLU A 58 -11.77 -3.36 -5.17
CA GLU A 58 -11.55 -4.65 -5.85
C GLU A 58 -10.60 -4.56 -7.07
N ARG A 59 -10.50 -3.37 -7.69
CA ARG A 59 -9.63 -3.10 -8.84
C ARG A 59 -8.32 -2.44 -8.46
N LEU A 60 -8.12 -2.11 -7.18
CA LEU A 60 -6.93 -1.41 -6.71
C LEU A 60 -5.65 -2.19 -7.04
N GLY A 61 -5.63 -3.50 -6.79
CA GLY A 61 -4.47 -4.35 -7.09
C GLY A 61 -4.15 -4.48 -8.58
N GLN A 62 -5.09 -4.17 -9.49
CA GLN A 62 -4.82 -4.12 -10.92
C GLN A 62 -4.23 -2.75 -11.32
N ARG A 63 -4.71 -1.68 -10.69
CA ARG A 63 -4.30 -0.31 -11.02
C ARG A 63 -2.98 0.11 -10.36
N LEU A 64 -2.73 -0.39 -9.14
CA LEU A 64 -1.54 -0.17 -8.34
C LEU A 64 -1.12 -1.53 -7.73
N PRO A 65 -0.48 -2.40 -8.53
CA PRO A 65 -0.15 -3.76 -8.11
C PRO A 65 0.86 -3.74 -6.96
N PRO A 66 0.59 -4.45 -5.85
CA PRO A 66 1.56 -4.56 -4.77
C PRO A 66 2.74 -5.44 -5.19
N ASP A 67 3.89 -5.17 -4.58
CA ASP A 67 5.05 -6.04 -4.71
C ASP A 67 4.96 -7.20 -3.71
N GLY A 68 4.68 -8.39 -4.24
CA GLY A 68 4.72 -9.66 -3.51
C GLY A 68 5.98 -10.47 -3.76
N SER A 69 7.05 -9.90 -4.33
CA SER A 69 8.27 -10.65 -4.63
C SER A 69 8.95 -11.19 -3.38
N ALA A 70 8.84 -10.49 -2.25
CA ALA A 70 9.29 -10.97 -0.95
C ALA A 70 8.46 -12.14 -0.42
N ASP A 71 7.20 -12.28 -0.87
CA ASP A 71 6.24 -13.25 -0.37
C ASP A 71 6.14 -14.50 -1.27
N ALA A 72 7.10 -14.67 -2.19
CA ALA A 72 7.24 -15.89 -2.98
C ALA A 72 7.40 -17.11 -2.04
N PRO A 73 6.70 -18.23 -2.30
CA PRO A 73 6.65 -19.37 -1.37
C PRO A 73 8.04 -19.94 -1.07
N GLU A 74 8.95 -19.94 -2.04
CA GLU A 74 10.32 -20.38 -1.90
C GLU A 74 11.10 -19.51 -0.89
N LEU A 75 10.91 -18.20 -0.94
CA LEU A 75 11.57 -17.24 -0.04
C LEU A 75 10.93 -17.20 1.35
N VAL A 76 9.61 -17.43 1.45
CA VAL A 76 8.93 -17.60 2.73
C VAL A 76 9.48 -18.84 3.42
N ARG A 77 9.48 -19.98 2.74
CA ARG A 77 9.97 -21.25 3.27
C ARG A 77 11.43 -21.17 3.70
N PHE A 78 12.29 -20.58 2.87
CA PHE A 78 13.69 -20.37 3.22
C PHE A 78 13.86 -19.61 4.53
N ARG A 79 13.08 -18.52 4.73
CA ARG A 79 13.11 -17.73 5.96
C ARG A 79 12.58 -18.51 7.17
N GLU A 80 11.54 -19.32 6.98
CA GLU A 80 11.02 -20.20 8.05
C GLU A 80 12.08 -21.19 8.53
N LEU A 81 12.80 -21.85 7.61
CA LEU A 81 13.89 -22.78 7.94
C LEU A 81 15.03 -22.07 8.70
N GLN A 82 15.42 -20.89 8.24
CA GLN A 82 16.40 -20.08 8.96
C GLN A 82 15.94 -19.68 10.37
N GLN A 83 14.65 -19.38 10.55
CA GLN A 83 14.07 -19.08 11.86
C GLN A 83 13.99 -20.32 12.77
N GLN A 84 13.89 -21.52 12.19
CA GLN A 84 13.94 -22.81 12.89
C GLN A 84 15.37 -23.20 13.30
N GLY A 85 16.38 -22.45 12.84
CA GLY A 85 17.79 -22.64 13.20
C GLY A 85 18.60 -23.40 12.17
N ASP A 86 18.02 -23.73 11.01
CA ASP A 86 18.78 -24.31 9.90
C ASP A 86 19.79 -23.29 9.36
N ASP A 87 20.98 -23.78 9.00
CA ASP A 87 21.94 -22.96 8.29
C ASP A 87 21.45 -22.64 6.86
N ALA A 88 21.98 -21.58 6.28
CA ALA A 88 21.52 -21.08 4.99
C ALA A 88 21.70 -22.09 3.85
N TRP A 89 22.73 -22.94 3.90
CA TRP A 89 22.97 -23.93 2.86
C TRP A 89 21.97 -25.08 2.96
N GLN A 90 21.72 -25.57 4.17
CA GLN A 90 20.73 -26.61 4.43
C GLN A 90 19.32 -26.13 4.07
N ALA A 91 18.96 -24.91 4.46
CA ALA A 91 17.67 -24.30 4.09
C ALA A 91 17.50 -24.20 2.56
N GLN A 92 18.56 -23.84 1.84
CA GLN A 92 18.54 -23.76 0.38
C GLN A 92 18.35 -25.13 -0.27
N LEU A 93 19.04 -26.16 0.22
CA LEU A 93 18.87 -27.53 -0.27
C LEU A 93 17.44 -28.03 -0.08
N ILE A 94 16.83 -27.77 1.08
CA ILE A 94 15.44 -28.12 1.36
C ILE A 94 14.50 -27.39 0.39
N CYS A 95 14.66 -26.08 0.20
CA CYS A 95 13.85 -25.32 -0.77
C CYS A 95 13.99 -25.86 -2.20
N TRP A 96 15.20 -26.25 -2.62
CA TRP A 96 15.41 -26.87 -3.93
C TRP A 96 14.71 -28.22 -4.07
N GLN A 97 14.67 -29.02 -3.01
CA GLN A 97 13.94 -30.29 -3.01
C GLN A 97 12.42 -30.08 -3.05
N GLU A 98 11.91 -29.08 -2.34
CA GLU A 98 10.46 -28.81 -2.26
C GLU A 98 9.90 -28.12 -3.52
N PHE A 99 10.60 -27.12 -4.06
CA PHE A 99 10.08 -26.27 -5.15
C PHE A 99 10.84 -26.40 -6.47
N GLY A 100 12.02 -27.03 -6.45
CA GLY A 100 12.94 -27.07 -7.58
C GLY A 100 13.91 -25.88 -7.61
N PRO A 101 15.13 -26.09 -8.14
CA PRO A 101 16.17 -25.06 -8.16
C PRO A 101 15.82 -23.85 -9.05
N GLU A 102 15.13 -24.10 -10.17
CA GLU A 102 14.74 -23.05 -11.12
C GLU A 102 13.74 -22.06 -10.50
N ALA A 103 12.72 -22.56 -9.81
CA ALA A 103 11.71 -21.74 -9.13
C ALA A 103 12.36 -20.87 -8.04
N CYS A 104 13.24 -21.47 -7.23
CA CYS A 104 14.00 -20.75 -6.21
C CYS A 104 14.89 -19.65 -6.81
N GLN A 105 15.58 -19.93 -7.92
CA GLN A 105 16.41 -18.94 -8.60
C GLN A 105 15.57 -17.80 -9.18
N GLN A 106 14.43 -18.11 -9.82
CA GLN A 106 13.53 -17.09 -10.34
C GLN A 106 12.93 -16.22 -9.24
N ALA A 107 12.54 -16.81 -8.11
CA ALA A 107 12.04 -16.07 -6.95
C ALA A 107 13.09 -15.10 -6.41
N LEU A 108 14.34 -15.55 -6.24
CA LEU A 108 15.46 -14.70 -5.83
C LEU A 108 15.72 -13.57 -6.83
N GLN A 109 15.75 -13.87 -8.13
CA GLN A 109 15.95 -12.85 -9.17
C GLN A 109 14.86 -11.78 -9.12
N ARG A 110 13.58 -12.17 -9.03
CA ARG A 110 12.45 -11.25 -8.93
C ARG A 110 12.55 -10.38 -7.68
N TYR A 111 12.88 -10.99 -6.55
CA TYR A 111 13.08 -10.27 -5.29
C TYR A 111 14.18 -9.21 -5.41
N TRP A 112 15.36 -9.57 -5.91
CA TRP A 112 16.47 -8.62 -6.05
C TRP A 112 16.20 -7.52 -7.07
N GLN A 113 15.56 -7.86 -8.21
CA GLN A 113 15.14 -6.85 -9.19
C GLN A 113 14.20 -5.83 -8.56
N ARG A 114 13.25 -6.28 -7.73
CA ARG A 114 12.30 -5.40 -7.04
C ARG A 114 12.95 -4.57 -5.94
N GLN A 115 13.91 -5.13 -5.20
CA GLN A 115 14.70 -4.37 -4.23
C GLN A 115 15.49 -3.22 -4.89
N GLN A 116 16.03 -3.44 -6.09
CA GLN A 116 16.77 -2.42 -6.84
C GLN A 116 15.87 -1.34 -7.45
N GLN A 117 14.75 -1.76 -8.06
CA GLN A 117 13.80 -0.81 -8.67
C GLN A 117 13.05 0.01 -7.62
N GLY A 118 12.87 -0.56 -6.43
CA GLY A 118 12.02 -0.01 -5.37
C GLY A 118 10.54 -0.18 -5.73
N ASN A 119 9.71 -0.43 -4.72
CA ASN A 119 8.25 -0.42 -4.88
C ASN A 119 7.58 0.70 -4.08
N GLN A 120 8.36 1.73 -3.72
CA GLN A 120 7.87 2.92 -3.03
C GLN A 120 7.00 2.59 -1.79
N GLY A 121 7.38 1.53 -1.08
CA GLY A 121 6.66 1.05 0.11
C GLY A 121 5.37 0.27 -0.13
N TRP A 122 4.93 0.05 -1.38
CA TRP A 122 3.66 -0.62 -1.70
C TRP A 122 3.74 -2.15 -1.73
N THR A 123 4.28 -2.76 -0.69
CA THR A 123 4.41 -4.23 -0.61
C THR A 123 3.05 -4.93 -0.49
N LEU A 124 3.01 -6.25 -0.71
CA LEU A 124 1.81 -7.05 -0.48
C LEU A 124 1.31 -6.90 0.96
N LEU A 125 2.21 -6.88 1.94
CA LEU A 125 1.85 -6.63 3.34
C LEU A 125 1.19 -5.27 3.53
N ALA A 126 1.76 -4.19 2.97
CA ALA A 126 1.18 -2.85 3.07
C ALA A 126 -0.21 -2.77 2.42
N TYR A 127 -0.39 -3.43 1.26
CA TYR A 127 -1.67 -3.55 0.58
C TYR A 127 -2.73 -4.30 1.42
N LEU A 128 -2.37 -5.45 2.01
CA LEU A 128 -3.29 -6.21 2.86
C LEU A 128 -3.65 -5.44 4.14
N GLN A 129 -2.67 -4.77 4.77
CA GLN A 129 -2.91 -3.89 5.91
C GLN A 129 -3.84 -2.73 5.56
N PHE A 130 -3.68 -2.13 4.38
CA PHE A 130 -4.58 -1.11 3.86
C PHE A 130 -6.02 -1.64 3.74
N LEU A 131 -6.22 -2.79 3.10
CA LEU A 131 -7.56 -3.39 2.94
C LEU A 131 -8.20 -3.72 4.29
N GLN A 132 -7.43 -4.31 5.20
CA GLN A 132 -7.89 -4.63 6.54
C GLN A 132 -8.32 -3.37 7.29
N HIS A 133 -7.49 -2.31 7.25
CA HIS A 133 -7.79 -1.06 7.92
C HIS A 133 -9.03 -0.39 7.31
N TYR A 134 -9.16 -0.37 5.99
CA TYR A 134 -10.34 0.19 5.31
C TYR A 134 -11.63 -0.50 5.76
N ARG A 135 -11.61 -1.85 5.79
CA ARG A 135 -12.74 -2.65 6.24
C ARG A 135 -13.09 -2.40 7.70
N GLN A 136 -12.09 -2.29 8.56
CA GLN A 136 -12.27 -2.02 10.00
C GLN A 136 -12.95 -0.66 10.23
N MET A 137 -12.51 0.39 9.53
CA MET A 137 -13.13 1.72 9.65
C MET A 137 -14.60 1.73 9.26
N LEU A 138 -14.99 0.97 8.23
CA LEU A 138 -16.39 0.88 7.83
C LEU A 138 -17.27 0.09 8.80
N SER A 139 -16.67 -0.81 9.57
CA SER A 139 -17.42 -1.72 10.45
C SER A 139 -17.76 -1.09 11.80
N GLY A 140 -17.06 -0.02 12.21
CA GLY A 140 -17.18 0.55 13.57
C GLY A 140 -17.32 2.07 13.67
N ALA A 141 -17.20 2.82 12.57
CA ALA A 141 -17.13 4.28 12.65
C ALA A 141 -18.45 4.97 12.22
N ALA A 142 -18.88 5.95 13.03
CA ALA A 142 -19.94 6.90 12.67
C ALA A 142 -19.49 7.87 11.54
N LEU A 143 -18.18 8.06 11.38
CA LEU A 143 -17.57 8.86 10.32
C LEU A 143 -16.80 7.96 9.38
N ARG A 144 -17.05 8.08 8.08
CA ARG A 144 -16.33 7.33 7.06
C ARG A 144 -15.19 8.15 6.51
N PHE A 145 -14.05 7.50 6.32
CA PHE A 145 -12.85 8.15 5.80
C PHE A 145 -12.57 7.67 4.39
N LEU A 146 -12.48 8.60 3.45
CA LEU A 146 -12.11 8.31 2.08
C LEU A 146 -10.60 8.05 2.00
N PRO A 147 -10.17 6.84 1.59
CA PRO A 147 -8.76 6.58 1.35
C PRO A 147 -8.24 7.36 0.14
N LEU A 148 -7.14 8.06 0.35
CA LEU A 148 -6.38 8.78 -0.66
C LEU A 148 -4.94 8.25 -0.66
N VAL A 149 -4.55 7.58 -1.75
CA VAL A 149 -3.18 7.16 -2.01
C VAL A 149 -2.50 8.22 -2.87
N VAL A 150 -1.59 8.96 -2.27
CA VAL A 150 -0.70 9.90 -2.98
C VAL A 150 0.39 9.09 -3.64
N LEU A 151 0.42 9.11 -4.97
CA LEU A 151 1.39 8.35 -5.73
C LEU A 151 2.80 8.92 -5.52
N ALA A 152 3.74 7.99 -5.33
CA ALA A 152 5.16 8.29 -5.41
C ALA A 152 5.47 8.91 -6.77
N ARG A 153 6.46 9.82 -6.80
CA ARG A 153 6.91 10.40 -8.07
C ARG A 153 7.68 9.33 -8.83
N GLU A 154 7.43 9.23 -10.14
CA GLU A 154 8.25 8.38 -11.01
C GLU A 154 9.73 8.75 -10.88
N GLY A 155 10.58 7.73 -10.70
CA GLY A 155 12.02 7.91 -10.47
C GLY A 155 12.42 8.51 -9.11
N GLY A 156 11.45 8.80 -8.22
CA GLY A 156 11.71 9.23 -6.85
C GLY A 156 12.04 8.06 -5.92
N THR A 157 12.48 8.35 -4.70
CA THR A 157 12.64 7.36 -3.61
C THR A 157 11.59 7.54 -2.52
N GLU A 158 10.63 8.45 -2.73
CA GLU A 158 9.57 8.72 -1.77
C GLU A 158 8.49 7.64 -1.86
N PRO A 159 8.10 7.02 -0.74
CA PRO A 159 7.04 6.03 -0.76
C PRO A 159 5.69 6.64 -1.12
N HIS A 160 4.77 5.80 -1.58
CA HIS A 160 3.34 6.15 -1.63
C HIS A 160 2.89 6.59 -0.24
N GLN A 161 2.08 7.66 -0.17
CA GLN A 161 1.52 8.12 1.09
C GLN A 161 0.04 7.76 1.14
N LEU A 162 -0.38 7.15 2.23
CA LEU A 162 -1.78 6.85 2.49
C LEU A 162 -2.35 7.90 3.43
N LEU A 163 -3.43 8.54 2.99
CA LEU A 163 -4.18 9.52 3.77
C LEU A 163 -5.63 9.05 3.88
N TRP A 164 -6.22 9.30 5.04
CA TRP A 164 -7.62 9.00 5.32
C TRP A 164 -8.35 10.34 5.53
N LEU A 165 -9.18 10.71 4.57
CA LEU A 165 -9.85 12.02 4.54
C LEU A 165 -11.22 11.93 5.22
N ALA A 166 -11.50 12.81 6.17
CA ALA A 166 -12.86 13.07 6.63
C ALA A 166 -13.57 14.07 5.70
N ALA A 167 -14.90 14.10 5.72
CA ALA A 167 -15.68 15.15 5.07
C ALA A 167 -15.17 16.54 5.51
N ARG A 168 -14.77 17.39 4.55
CA ARG A 168 -14.00 18.65 4.69
C ARG A 168 -12.54 18.53 5.14
N GLY A 169 -11.83 17.50 4.67
CA GLY A 169 -10.38 17.58 4.45
C GLY A 169 -9.54 17.77 5.70
N GLN A 170 -10.07 17.51 6.89
CA GLN A 170 -9.25 17.41 8.09
C GLN A 170 -8.54 16.06 8.03
N PRO A 171 -7.21 16.01 7.81
CA PRO A 171 -6.48 14.77 7.96
C PRO A 171 -6.64 14.33 9.42
N MET A 172 -6.93 13.04 9.65
CA MET A 172 -6.88 12.48 11.00
C MET A 172 -5.51 12.83 11.60
N ARG A 173 -5.51 13.65 12.64
CA ARG A 173 -4.31 13.86 13.45
C ARG A 173 -4.06 12.55 14.18
N HIS A 174 -2.93 11.91 13.87
CA HIS A 174 -2.38 10.89 14.75
C HIS A 174 -2.02 11.56 16.07
N THR A 175 -2.93 11.52 17.04
CA THR A 175 -2.55 11.53 18.46
C THR A 175 -2.43 10.08 18.88
N CYS A 176 -1.19 9.56 18.86
CA CYS A 176 -0.83 8.46 19.75
C CYS A 176 -0.23 9.09 21.02
N PRO A 177 -0.63 8.65 22.22
CA PRO A 177 0.15 8.82 23.43
C PRO A 177 1.45 8.00 23.40
#